data_AF-A0A179V6Z4-F1
#
_entry.id   AF-A0A179V6Z4-F1
#
_cell.length_a   1.000
_cell.length_b   1.000
_cell.length_c   1.000
_cell.angle_alpha   90.00
_cell.angle_beta   90.00
_cell.angle_gamma   90.00
#
_symmetry.space_group_name_H-M   'P 1'
#
loop_
_entity.id
_entity.type
_entity.pdbx_description
1 polymer ?
#
loop_
_entity_poly.entity_id
_entity_poly.type
_entity_poly.pdbx_seq_one_letter_code
_entity_poly.pdbx_strand_id
1 'polypeptide(L)' 'SLCEICFYQKSENLIFLKTIFTCLVHEIDERNHQFQYSALDIIQVAAESTLITLF' A
#
# COMPACT_ATOMS: atom_id res chain seq x y z
N SER A 1 -8.21 0.29 18.56
CA SER A 1 -9.25 0.97 19.40
C SER A 1 -10.32 1.58 18.50
N LEU A 2 -11.56 1.80 18.98
CA LEU A 2 -12.62 2.49 18.21
C LEU A 2 -12.16 3.86 17.68
N CYS A 3 -11.37 4.60 18.46
CA CYS A 3 -10.83 5.89 18.04
C CYS A 3 -9.89 5.78 16.82
N GLU A 4 -9.06 4.74 16.74
CA GLU A 4 -8.16 4.54 15.60
C GLU A 4 -8.95 4.16 14.35
N ILE A 5 -9.99 3.33 14.49
CA ILE A 5 -10.86 2.96 13.37
C ILE A 5 -11.54 4.21 12.80
N CYS A 6 -12.15 5.03 13.65
CA CYS A 6 -12.76 6.29 13.20
C CYS A 6 -11.75 7.26 12.58
N PHE A 7 -10.51 7.28 13.08
CA PHE A 7 -9.44 8.10 12.52
C PHE A 7 -9.07 7.64 11.11
N TYR A 8 -8.78 6.35 10.92
CA TYR A 8 -8.36 5.80 9.63
C TYR A 8 -9.48 5.79 8.60
N GLN A 9 -10.74 5.54 8.99
CA GLN A 9 -11.88 5.61 8.06
C GLN A 9 -12.14 7.02 7.53
N LYS A 10 -11.76 8.06 8.28
CA LYS A 10 -11.93 9.45 7.86
C LYS A 10 -10.74 9.96 7.04
N SER A 11 -9.58 9.31 7.13
CA SER A 11 -8.38 9.72 6.42
C SER A 11 -8.27 9.03 5.06
N GLU A 12 -7.99 9.78 4.00
CA GLU A 12 -7.68 9.25 2.66
C GLU A 12 -6.18 8.93 2.49
N ASN A 13 -5.40 8.95 3.57
CA ASN A 13 -3.96 8.68 3.49
C ASN A 13 -3.69 7.18 3.37
N LEU A 14 -2.70 6.83 2.55
CA LEU A 14 -2.15 5.48 2.50
C LEU A 14 -1.58 5.10 3.88
N ILE A 15 -1.88 3.88 4.30
CA ILE A 15 -1.54 3.32 5.60
C ILE A 15 -0.09 2.82 5.59
N PHE A 16 0.38 2.24 4.48
CA PHE A 16 1.76 1.75 4.40
C PHE A 16 2.76 2.84 4.02
N LEU A 17 3.95 2.76 4.62
CA LEU A 17 5.08 3.59 4.23
C LEU A 17 5.59 3.17 2.85
N LYS A 18 5.66 4.12 1.90
CA LYS A 18 6.06 3.87 0.51
C LYS A 18 7.38 3.12 0.37
N THR A 19 8.37 3.44 1.20
CA THR A 19 9.69 2.79 1.16
C THR A 19 9.60 1.30 1.48
N ILE A 20 8.86 0.95 2.54
CA ILE A 20 8.68 -0.45 2.95
C ILE A 20 7.87 -1.21 1.89
N PHE A 21 6.81 -0.60 1.37
CA PHE A 21 6.00 -1.20 0.31
C PHE A 21 6.81 -1.44 -0.97
N THR A 22 7.66 -0.49 -1.36
CA THR A 22 8.55 -0.64 -2.52
C THR A 22 9.51 -1.82 -2.31
N CYS A 23 10.16 -1.92 -1.15
CA CYS A 23 11.03 -3.06 -0.83
C CYS A 23 10.27 -4.39 -0.92
N LEU A 24 9.04 -4.45 -0.40
CA LEU A 24 8.20 -5.64 -0.48
C LEU A 24 7.88 -6.04 -1.93
N VAL A 25 7.52 -5.08 -2.79
CA VAL A 25 7.26 -5.35 -4.21
C VAL A 25 8.51 -5.88 -4.90
N HIS A 26 9.69 -5.31 -4.61
CA HIS A 26 10.96 -5.81 -5.15
C HIS A 26 11.35 -7.20 -4.64
N GLU A 27 11.01 -7.52 -3.39
CA GLU A 27 11.25 -8.85 -2.82
C GLU A 27 10.34 -9.92 -3.45
N ILE A 28 9.09 -9.57 -3.71
CA ILE A 28 8.11 -10.44 -4.38
C ILE A 28 8.45 -10.60 -5.88
N ASP A 29 8.87 -9.53 -6.54
CA ASP A 29 9.29 -9.58 -7.94
C ASP A 29 10.71 -10.18 -8.04
N GLU A 30 10.78 -11.51 -8.02
CA GLU A 30 12.03 -12.31 -8.12
C GLU A 30 12.93 -11.91 -9.30
N ARG A 31 12.36 -11.29 -10.34
CA ARG A 31 13.09 -10.85 -11.54
C ARG A 31 13.68 -9.45 -11.45
N ASN A 32 13.51 -8.75 -10.33
CA ASN A 32 14.12 -7.45 -10.07
C ASN A 32 13.85 -6.45 -11.20
N HIS A 33 12.62 -6.44 -11.71
CA HIS A 33 12.21 -5.49 -12.74
C HIS A 33 12.26 -4.07 -12.18
N GLN A 34 12.73 -3.14 -12.99
CA GLN A 34 12.62 -1.73 -12.65
C GLN A 34 11.18 -1.28 -12.87
N PHE A 35 10.46 -1.05 -11.77
CA PHE A 35 9.14 -0.46 -11.80
C PHE A 35 9.24 1.07 -11.97
N GLN A 36 8.32 1.63 -12.74
CA GLN A 36 8.11 3.07 -12.72
C GLN A 36 7.54 3.49 -11.36
N TYR A 37 7.91 4.68 -10.88
CA TYR A 37 7.38 5.22 -9.63
C TYR A 37 5.84 5.30 -9.63
N SER A 38 5.23 5.68 -10.76
CA SER A 38 3.77 5.68 -10.95
C SER A 38 3.16 4.29 -10.84
N ALA A 39 3.85 3.25 -11.32
CA ALA A 39 3.37 1.88 -11.21
C ALA A 39 3.36 1.41 -9.75
N LEU A 40 4.42 1.71 -9.00
CA LEU A 40 4.50 1.38 -7.56
C LEU A 40 3.39 2.08 -6.76
N ASP A 41 3.08 3.34 -7.09
CA ASP A 41 2.00 4.10 -6.44
C ASP A 41 0.62 3.46 -6.70
N ILE A 42 0.35 3.07 -7.94
CA ILE A 42 -0.90 2.38 -8.31
C ILE A 42 -1.02 1.03 -7.61
N ILE A 43 0.08 0.25 -7.57
CA ILE A 43 0.10 -1.06 -6.89
C ILE A 43 -0.18 -0.88 -5.40
N GLN A 44 0.38 0.16 -4.76
CA GLN A 44 0.12 0.45 -3.36
C GLN A 44 -1.34 0.81 -3.09
N VAL A 45 -1.90 1.75 -3.87
CA VAL A 45 -3.31 2.16 -3.75
C VAL A 45 -4.24 0.94 -3.94
N ALA A 46 -3.98 0.10 -4.94
CA ALA A 46 -4.78 -1.08 -5.21
C ALA A 46 -4.69 -2.13 -4.08
N ALA A 47 -3.48 -2.38 -3.56
CA ALA A 47 -3.27 -3.32 -2.48
C ALA A 47 -3.98 -2.87 -1.19
N GLU A 48 -3.81 -1.61 -0.80
CA GLU A 48 -4.46 -1.07 0.40
C GLU A 48 -5.99 -1.04 0.27
N SER A 49 -6.51 -0.64 -0.89
CA SER A 49 -7.96 -0.66 -1.15
C SER A 49 -8.52 -2.09 -1.08
N THR A 50 -7.79 -3.07 -1.59
CA THR A 50 -8.18 -4.48 -1.54
C THR A 50 -8.19 -4.99 -0.10
N LEU A 51 -7.17 -4.65 0.70
CA LEU A 51 -7.11 -5.03 2.11
C LEU A 51 -8.23 -4.38 2.93
N ILE A 52 -8.52 -3.10 2.71
CA ILE A 52 -9.64 -2.39 3.36
C ILE A 52 -10.99 -3.01 2.97
N THR A 53 -11.13 -3.51 1.74
CA THR A 53 -12.37 -4.18 1.31
C THR A 53 -12.51 -5.57 1.92
N LEU A 54 -11.40 -6.26 2.19
CA LEU A 54 -11.39 -7.63 2.71
C LEU A 54 -11.64 -7.72 4.22
N PHE A 55 -11.24 -6.70 4.98
CA PHE A 55 -11.32 -6.66 6.45
C PHE A 55 -12.32 -5.62 6.96
#